data_AF-A0A3N5SW33-F1
#
_entry.id   AF-A0A3N5SW33-F1
#
_cell.length_a   1.000
_cell.length_b   1.000
_cell.length_c   1.000
_cell.angle_alpha   90.00
_cell.angle_beta   90.00
_cell.angle_gamma   90.00
#
_symmetry.space_group_name_H-M   'P 1'
#
loop_
_entity.id
_entity.type
_entity.pdbx_description
1 polymer ?
#
loop_
_entity_poly.entity_id
_entity_poly.type
_entity_poly.pdbx_seq_one_letter_code
_entity_poly.pdbx_strand_id
1 'polypeptide(L)'
;MNLKERLKRLTSVSKPDQEERERSQVLQDLRERLDRVLEPRKVYGKREACPIEQLVHGETLPTPHGEAFQAKEEFPPDYRCGEMTLGEILGIPTYPAHLLSRDERFKDLDLKKTLFLDTETTGLTGGTGTFVFMVGLGFFHEGRFLVHQLFMRDYSEEKACLSVLNDLLDSFEFLVTFNGRHYDIPLLETRFILSRMTSRIREMPNFDLLFPSRKIWKGAYENCRLVTLESRLLGMGRE
;
A
#
# COMPACT_ATOMS: atom_id res chain seq x y z
N MET A 1 -51.39 -27.20 26.43
CA MET A 1 -50.12 -27.14 25.66
C MET A 1 -49.58 -28.54 25.51
N ASN A 2 -49.52 -29.06 24.28
CA ASN A 2 -49.34 -30.48 24.00
C ASN A 2 -47.85 -30.81 23.72
N LEU A 3 -47.31 -31.87 24.34
CA LEU A 3 -45.92 -32.35 24.15
C LEU A 3 -45.54 -32.56 22.67
N LYS A 4 -46.52 -32.81 21.80
CA LYS A 4 -46.33 -32.94 20.35
C LYS A 4 -45.83 -31.65 19.66
N GLU A 5 -46.17 -30.47 20.17
CA GLU A 5 -45.70 -29.19 19.59
C GLU A 5 -44.27 -28.85 20.00
N ARG A 6 -43.86 -29.27 21.22
CA ARG A 6 -42.46 -29.14 21.68
C ARG A 6 -41.52 -30.08 20.93
N LEU A 7 -41.96 -31.31 20.61
CA LEU A 7 -41.14 -32.24 19.83
C LEU A 7 -40.93 -31.79 18.37
N LYS A 8 -41.91 -31.11 17.76
CA LYS A 8 -41.80 -30.57 16.39
C LYS A 8 -40.83 -29.37 16.26
N ARG A 9 -40.51 -28.68 17.35
CA ARG A 9 -39.52 -27.57 17.34
C ARG A 9 -38.08 -28.03 17.53
N LEU A 10 -37.85 -29.28 17.99
CA LEU A 10 -36.51 -29.82 18.28
C LEU A 10 -35.97 -30.71 17.15
N THR A 11 -36.76 -30.97 16.10
CA THR A 11 -36.36 -31.72 14.90
C THR A 11 -36.41 -30.85 13.64
N SER A 12 -35.87 -29.63 13.69
CA SER A 12 -35.41 -28.95 12.47
C SER A 12 -34.03 -29.48 12.10
N VAL A 13 -34.00 -30.76 11.70
CA VAL A 13 -32.85 -31.33 11.01
C VAL A 13 -32.75 -30.60 9.68
N SER A 14 -31.64 -29.90 9.45
CA SER A 14 -31.25 -29.30 8.18
C SER A 14 -31.53 -30.30 7.06
N LYS A 15 -32.29 -29.90 6.03
CA LYS A 15 -32.67 -30.80 4.94
C LYS A 15 -31.39 -31.31 4.26
N PRO A 16 -31.24 -32.63 4.02
CA PRO A 16 -30.04 -33.19 3.37
C PRO A 16 -29.73 -32.56 2.00
N ASP A 17 -30.76 -32.06 1.30
CA ASP A 17 -30.63 -31.30 0.05
C ASP A 17 -29.80 -30.00 0.18
N GLN A 18 -29.76 -29.37 1.35
CA GLN A 18 -28.99 -28.13 1.56
C GLN A 18 -27.50 -28.41 1.72
N GLU A 19 -27.14 -29.45 2.49
CA GLU A 19 -25.75 -29.87 2.69
C GLU A 19 -25.14 -30.45 1.40
N GLU A 20 -25.92 -31.19 0.59
CA GLU A 20 -25.47 -31.70 -0.71
C GLU A 20 -25.27 -30.58 -1.74
N ARG A 21 -26.13 -29.55 -1.72
CA ARG A 21 -25.95 -28.36 -2.56
C ARG A 21 -24.73 -27.56 -2.15
N GLU A 22 -24.52 -27.34 -0.86
CA GLU A 22 -23.34 -26.65 -0.34
C GLU A 22 -22.05 -27.41 -0.67
N ARG A 23 -22.04 -28.74 -0.49
CA ARG A 23 -20.89 -29.58 -0.90
C ARG A 23 -20.63 -29.55 -2.41
N SER A 24 -21.68 -29.60 -3.23
CA SER A 24 -21.53 -29.48 -4.68
C SER A 24 -20.98 -28.11 -5.09
N GLN A 25 -21.44 -27.04 -4.43
CA GLN A 25 -20.97 -25.68 -4.66
C GLN A 25 -19.49 -25.52 -4.29
N VAL A 26 -19.07 -26.08 -3.14
CA VAL A 26 -17.67 -26.07 -2.69
C VAL A 26 -16.78 -26.89 -3.62
N LEU A 27 -17.23 -28.07 -4.06
CA LEU A 27 -16.48 -28.89 -5.01
C LEU A 27 -16.34 -28.21 -6.39
N GLN A 28 -17.34 -27.44 -6.80
CA GLN A 28 -17.28 -26.66 -8.03
C GLN A 28 -16.29 -25.48 -7.91
N ASP A 29 -16.31 -24.73 -6.80
CA ASP A 29 -15.31 -23.68 -6.53
C ASP A 29 -13.87 -24.23 -6.47
N LEU A 30 -13.69 -25.40 -5.85
CA LEU A 30 -12.39 -26.06 -5.80
C LEU A 30 -11.90 -26.51 -7.18
N ARG A 31 -12.79 -27.01 -8.05
CA ARG A 31 -12.46 -27.37 -9.44
C ARG A 31 -12.09 -26.14 -10.26
N GLU A 32 -12.84 -25.05 -10.16
CA GLU A 32 -12.51 -23.80 -10.87
C GLU A 32 -11.15 -23.23 -10.43
N ARG A 33 -10.81 -23.34 -9.13
CA ARG A 33 -9.48 -22.96 -8.64
C ARG A 33 -8.39 -23.88 -9.16
N LEU A 34 -8.64 -25.18 -9.22
CA LEU A 34 -7.68 -26.15 -9.75
C LEU A 34 -7.43 -25.89 -11.24
N ASP A 35 -8.49 -25.64 -12.01
CA ASP A 35 -8.39 -25.35 -13.44
C ASP A 35 -7.61 -24.05 -13.69
N ARG A 36 -7.78 -23.00 -12.87
CA ARG A 36 -6.93 -21.79 -12.93
C ARG A 36 -5.45 -22.03 -12.63
N VAL A 37 -5.14 -22.99 -11.77
CA VAL A 37 -3.75 -23.34 -11.43
C VAL A 37 -3.14 -24.22 -12.52
N LEU A 38 -3.95 -25.07 -13.15
CA LEU A 38 -3.54 -25.99 -14.21
C LEU A 38 -3.55 -25.34 -15.61
N GLU A 39 -4.21 -24.20 -15.79
CA GLU A 39 -4.12 -23.43 -17.02
C GLU A 39 -2.64 -23.07 -17.29
N PRO A 40 -2.09 -23.46 -18.45
CA PRO A 40 -0.72 -23.11 -18.79
C PRO A 40 -0.60 -21.59 -18.82
N ARG A 41 0.16 -21.05 -17.86
CA ARG A 41 0.52 -19.63 -17.80
C ARG A 41 0.93 -19.19 -19.20
N LYS A 42 0.25 -18.19 -19.77
CA LYS A 42 0.70 -17.51 -20.98
C LYS A 42 2.16 -17.15 -20.76
N VAL A 43 3.05 -17.81 -21.48
CA VAL A 43 4.47 -17.50 -21.47
C VAL A 43 4.56 -16.12 -22.11
N TYR A 44 4.63 -15.09 -21.28
CA TYR A 44 4.95 -13.75 -21.74
C TYR A 44 6.27 -13.89 -22.50
N GLY A 45 6.23 -13.63 -23.81
CA GLY A 45 7.39 -13.78 -24.68
C GLY A 45 8.59 -13.06 -24.07
N LYS A 46 9.77 -13.65 -24.24
CA LYS A 46 11.06 -13.12 -23.76
C LYS A 46 11.26 -11.71 -24.33
N ARG A 47 10.75 -10.69 -23.64
CA ARG A 47 11.12 -9.30 -23.90
C ARG A 47 12.57 -9.18 -23.47
N GLU A 48 13.41 -8.57 -24.29
CA GLU A 48 14.75 -8.18 -23.84
C GLU A 48 14.57 -7.32 -22.59
N ALA A 49 15.07 -7.81 -21.46
CA ALA A 49 14.97 -7.09 -20.19
C ALA A 49 15.96 -5.92 -20.26
N CYS A 50 15.43 -4.71 -20.36
CA CYS A 50 16.23 -3.50 -20.22
C CYS A 50 16.50 -3.26 -18.73
N PRO A 51 17.77 -3.14 -18.30
CA PRO A 51 18.10 -2.79 -16.92
C PRO A 51 17.47 -1.44 -16.54
N ILE A 52 16.97 -1.33 -15.31
CA ILE A 52 16.25 -0.13 -14.85
C ILE A 52 17.13 1.12 -14.91
N GLU A 53 18.44 0.97 -14.78
CA GLU A 53 19.44 2.03 -14.81
C GLU A 53 19.57 2.70 -16.18
N GLN A 54 19.07 2.05 -17.24
CA GLN A 54 18.99 2.64 -18.58
C GLN A 54 17.69 3.43 -18.78
N LEU A 55 16.68 3.21 -17.93
CA LEU A 55 15.36 3.82 -18.02
C LEU A 55 15.17 4.95 -17.01
N VAL A 56 15.80 4.83 -15.85
CA VAL A 56 15.67 5.76 -14.72
C VAL A 56 17.05 6.27 -14.33
N HIS A 57 17.19 7.59 -14.29
CA HIS A 57 18.41 8.23 -13.77
C HIS A 57 18.46 8.06 -12.25
N GLY A 58 19.37 7.22 -11.78
CA GLY A 58 19.56 6.95 -10.36
C GLY A 58 21.02 6.64 -10.02
N GLU A 59 21.25 6.40 -8.75
CA GLU A 59 22.56 6.08 -8.18
C GLU A 59 22.51 4.76 -7.41
N THR A 60 23.66 4.08 -7.35
CA THR A 60 23.84 2.88 -6.54
C THR A 60 24.41 3.27 -5.18
N LEU A 61 23.72 2.92 -4.12
CA LEU A 61 24.12 3.16 -2.74
C LEU A 61 24.73 1.90 -2.13
N PRO A 62 25.98 1.96 -1.62
CA PRO A 62 26.56 0.87 -0.85
C PRO A 62 25.91 0.82 0.53
N THR A 63 25.49 -0.38 0.94
CA THR A 63 24.98 -0.67 2.27
C THR A 63 25.76 -1.84 2.90
N PRO A 64 25.67 -2.05 4.23
CA PRO A 64 26.22 -3.25 4.86
C PRO A 64 25.65 -4.59 4.32
N HIS A 65 24.55 -4.53 3.56
CA HIS A 65 23.83 -5.70 3.03
C HIS A 65 23.97 -5.86 1.51
N GLY A 66 24.84 -5.08 0.87
CA GLY A 66 25.01 -5.05 -0.59
C GLY A 66 24.63 -3.69 -1.16
N GLU A 67 24.34 -3.67 -2.45
CA GLU A 67 23.99 -2.44 -3.17
C GLU A 67 22.47 -2.25 -3.26
N ALA A 68 22.02 -1.00 -3.13
CA ALA A 68 20.64 -0.61 -3.40
C ALA A 68 20.63 0.44 -4.51
N PHE A 69 19.69 0.35 -5.46
CA PHE A 69 19.52 1.38 -6.49
C PHE A 69 18.45 2.39 -6.07
N GLN A 70 18.78 3.67 -6.17
CA GLN A 70 17.88 4.77 -5.80
C GLN A 70 17.81 5.82 -6.92
N ALA A 71 16.59 6.20 -7.29
CA ALA A 71 16.36 7.43 -8.04
C ALA A 71 15.92 8.55 -7.09
N LYS A 72 16.33 9.78 -7.40
CA LYS A 72 15.98 10.98 -6.63
C LYS A 72 15.49 12.06 -7.58
N GLU A 73 14.38 12.66 -7.23
CA GLU A 73 13.85 13.84 -7.89
C GLU A 73 13.56 14.91 -6.84
N GLU A 74 13.78 16.16 -7.23
CA GLU A 74 13.55 17.31 -6.39
C GLU A 74 12.60 18.26 -7.09
N PHE A 75 11.55 18.65 -6.37
CA PHE A 75 10.54 19.55 -6.87
C PHE A 75 10.60 20.88 -6.10
N PRO A 76 10.68 22.02 -6.81
CA PRO A 76 10.66 23.32 -6.16
C PRO A 76 9.26 23.59 -5.58
N PRO A 77 9.13 24.52 -4.60
CA PRO A 77 7.86 24.78 -3.93
C PRO A 77 6.76 25.29 -4.87
N ASP A 78 7.11 25.92 -5.99
CA ASP A 78 6.18 26.40 -7.01
C ASP A 78 5.76 25.32 -8.02
N TYR A 79 6.30 24.10 -7.92
CA TYR A 79 5.88 22.98 -8.74
C TYR A 79 4.39 22.69 -8.55
N ARG A 80 3.64 22.64 -9.65
CA ARG A 80 2.19 22.44 -9.65
C ARG A 80 1.84 20.96 -9.75
N CYS A 81 1.02 20.50 -8.81
CA CYS A 81 0.36 19.20 -8.82
C CYS A 81 -1.15 19.43 -8.89
N GLY A 82 -1.72 19.28 -10.09
CA GLY A 82 -3.11 19.64 -10.35
C GLY A 82 -3.35 21.15 -10.15
N GLU A 83 -4.35 21.49 -9.34
CA GLU A 83 -4.69 22.88 -9.04
C GLU A 83 -3.80 23.56 -7.99
N MET A 84 -2.99 22.80 -7.24
CA MET A 84 -2.15 23.28 -6.13
C MET A 84 -0.66 23.24 -6.45
N THR A 85 0.14 23.98 -5.68
CA THR A 85 1.61 23.90 -5.65
C THR A 85 2.06 23.07 -4.44
N LEU A 86 3.24 22.44 -4.53
CA LEU A 86 3.78 21.65 -3.42
C LEU A 86 4.09 22.52 -2.19
N GLY A 87 4.48 23.77 -2.39
CA GLY A 87 4.73 24.73 -1.30
C GLY A 87 3.47 25.05 -0.49
N GLU A 88 2.28 25.08 -1.12
CA GLU A 88 1.01 25.32 -0.43
C GLU A 88 0.66 24.20 0.56
N ILE A 89 1.15 22.98 0.33
CA ILE A 89 0.88 21.81 1.20
C ILE A 89 1.39 22.06 2.63
N LEU A 90 2.56 22.70 2.78
CA LEU A 90 3.13 23.04 4.09
C LEU A 90 2.27 24.04 4.89
N GLY A 91 1.36 24.76 4.22
CA GLY A 91 0.42 25.71 4.84
C GLY A 91 -0.93 25.09 5.20
N ILE A 92 -1.19 23.82 4.85
CA ILE A 92 -2.47 23.17 5.12
C ILE A 92 -2.60 22.93 6.64
N PRO A 93 -3.71 23.35 7.28
CA PRO A 93 -3.96 23.02 8.68
C PRO A 93 -4.00 21.51 8.90
N THR A 94 -3.14 20.98 9.77
CA THR A 94 -3.02 19.54 10.01
C THR A 94 -3.95 19.01 11.11
N TYR A 95 -4.51 19.90 11.95
CA TYR A 95 -5.44 19.53 13.03
C TYR A 95 -6.62 18.60 12.62
N PRO A 96 -7.26 18.76 11.44
CA PRO A 96 -8.30 17.82 11.00
C PRO A 96 -7.84 16.36 10.91
N ALA A 97 -6.55 16.09 10.72
CA ALA A 97 -6.01 14.74 10.67
C ALA A 97 -6.30 13.97 11.98
N HIS A 98 -6.11 14.62 13.13
CA HIS A 98 -6.45 14.08 14.45
C HIS A 98 -7.95 13.71 14.55
N LEU A 99 -8.85 14.61 14.14
CA LEU A 99 -10.29 14.39 14.21
C LEU A 99 -10.76 13.25 13.28
N LEU A 100 -10.21 13.20 12.07
CA LEU A 100 -10.59 12.25 11.04
C LEU A 100 -10.06 10.83 11.33
N SER A 101 -8.86 10.74 11.88
CA SER A 101 -8.22 9.46 12.29
C SER A 101 -8.65 8.99 13.67
N ARG A 102 -9.10 9.90 14.54
CA ARG A 102 -9.34 9.69 15.98
C ARG A 102 -8.09 9.21 16.73
N ASP A 103 -6.95 9.74 16.35
CA ASP A 103 -5.66 9.40 16.95
C ASP A 103 -4.99 10.69 17.44
N GLU A 104 -4.76 10.74 18.74
CA GLU A 104 -4.20 11.88 19.48
C GLU A 104 -2.81 12.26 18.97
N ARG A 105 -2.06 11.29 18.41
CA ARG A 105 -0.71 11.51 17.91
C ARG A 105 -0.66 12.49 16.74
N PHE A 106 -1.76 12.68 16.00
CA PHE A 106 -1.82 13.64 14.90
C PHE A 106 -2.18 15.07 15.33
N LYS A 107 -2.33 15.36 16.62
CA LYS A 107 -2.51 16.75 17.09
C LYS A 107 -1.33 17.64 16.73
N ASP A 108 -0.14 17.06 16.82
CA ASP A 108 1.14 17.72 16.54
C ASP A 108 1.72 17.27 15.18
N LEU A 109 0.87 16.86 14.23
CA LEU A 109 1.31 16.45 12.91
C LEU A 109 2.05 17.60 12.20
N ASP A 110 3.34 17.37 11.93
CA ASP A 110 4.21 18.26 11.18
C ASP A 110 4.55 17.63 9.82
N LEU A 111 4.14 18.30 8.73
CA LEU A 111 4.40 17.85 7.36
C LEU A 111 5.90 17.85 7.00
N LYS A 112 6.74 18.63 7.71
CA LYS A 112 8.20 18.59 7.55
C LYS A 112 8.83 17.36 8.18
N LYS A 113 8.12 16.70 9.10
CA LYS A 113 8.52 15.45 9.76
C LYS A 113 7.68 14.25 9.29
N THR A 114 7.02 14.41 8.15
CA THR A 114 6.14 13.41 7.55
C THR A 114 6.81 12.80 6.33
N LEU A 115 6.77 11.47 6.27
CA LEU A 115 7.17 10.68 5.12
C LEU A 115 5.91 10.15 4.40
N PHE A 116 5.76 10.53 3.14
CA PHE A 116 4.78 9.96 2.24
C PHE A 116 5.35 8.65 1.68
N LEU A 117 4.56 7.59 1.68
CA LEU A 117 5.01 6.26 1.29
C LEU A 117 3.99 5.56 0.39
N ASP A 118 4.50 4.91 -0.65
CA ASP A 118 3.75 4.04 -1.56
C ASP A 118 4.66 2.88 -2.02
N THR A 119 4.09 1.72 -2.34
CA THR A 119 4.88 0.55 -2.76
C THR A 119 4.33 -0.09 -4.03
N GLU A 120 5.26 -0.55 -4.87
CA GLU A 120 4.95 -1.41 -6.00
C GLU A 120 5.44 -2.83 -5.74
N THR A 121 4.59 -3.81 -6.06
CA THR A 121 4.78 -5.20 -5.65
C THR A 121 4.71 -6.17 -6.81
N THR A 122 5.32 -7.35 -6.67
CA THR A 122 5.40 -8.38 -7.73
C THR A 122 4.05 -9.03 -8.11
N GLY A 123 2.90 -8.51 -7.62
CA GLY A 123 1.56 -8.85 -8.10
C GLY A 123 1.09 -10.27 -7.78
N LEU A 124 1.81 -11.01 -6.93
CA LEU A 124 1.38 -12.33 -6.47
C LEU A 124 0.25 -12.17 -5.45
N THR A 125 -0.76 -13.06 -5.51
CA THR A 125 -1.82 -13.17 -4.49
C THR A 125 -1.18 -13.14 -3.11
N GLY A 126 -1.45 -12.06 -2.36
CA GLY A 126 -0.65 -11.59 -1.24
C GLY A 126 -0.15 -12.66 -0.25
N GLY A 127 0.97 -12.36 0.40
CA GLY A 127 1.61 -13.25 1.37
C GLY A 127 3.13 -13.09 1.36
N THR A 128 3.84 -14.00 2.02
CA THR A 128 5.33 -13.96 2.14
C THR A 128 6.07 -14.08 0.80
N GLY A 129 5.42 -14.54 -0.26
CA GLY A 129 5.97 -14.57 -1.61
C GLY A 129 5.85 -13.24 -2.37
N THR A 130 5.15 -12.24 -1.83
CA THR A 130 5.07 -10.90 -2.43
C THR A 130 6.30 -10.11 -2.03
N PHE A 131 6.98 -9.54 -3.02
CA PHE A 131 8.11 -8.66 -2.82
C PHE A 131 7.72 -7.24 -3.19
N VAL A 132 8.29 -6.28 -2.46
CA VAL A 132 8.22 -4.86 -2.80
C VAL A 132 9.41 -4.57 -3.69
N PHE A 133 9.18 -4.45 -5.00
CA PHE A 133 10.27 -4.21 -5.93
C PHE A 133 10.59 -2.72 -6.09
N MET A 134 9.65 -1.85 -5.71
CA MET A 134 9.90 -0.41 -5.64
C MET A 134 9.20 0.18 -4.41
N VAL A 135 9.90 1.06 -3.69
CA VAL A 135 9.33 1.89 -2.62
C VAL A 135 9.43 3.34 -3.04
N GLY A 136 8.28 3.99 -3.22
CA GLY A 136 8.17 5.42 -3.44
C GLY A 136 8.10 6.17 -2.10
N LEU A 137 8.95 7.17 -1.95
CA LEU A 137 9.07 7.97 -0.73
C LEU A 137 9.01 9.45 -1.11
N GLY A 138 8.19 10.22 -0.43
CA GLY A 138 8.08 11.66 -0.61
C GLY A 138 8.24 12.39 0.72
N PHE A 139 8.99 13.50 0.77
CA PHE A 139 9.11 14.29 2.00
C PHE A 139 9.57 15.71 1.71
N PHE A 140 9.29 16.63 2.63
CA PHE A 140 9.76 18.01 2.54
C PHE A 140 11.13 18.17 3.17
N HIS A 141 12.06 18.80 2.44
CA HIS A 141 13.40 19.14 2.92
C HIS A 141 13.79 20.53 2.41
N GLU A 142 14.24 21.41 3.30
CA GLU A 142 14.68 22.79 2.97
C GLU A 142 13.69 23.58 2.08
N GLY A 143 12.38 23.38 2.27
CA GLY A 143 11.32 24.08 1.51
C GLY A 143 11.03 23.49 0.13
N ARG A 144 11.66 22.36 -0.21
CA ARG A 144 11.45 21.59 -1.43
C ARG A 144 10.80 20.26 -1.13
N PHE A 145 10.23 19.62 -2.14
CA PHE A 145 9.71 18.27 -2.01
C PHE A 145 10.63 17.29 -2.71
N LEU A 146 11.16 16.34 -1.96
CA LEU A 146 12.03 15.28 -2.47
C LEU A 146 11.24 14.01 -2.67
N VAL A 147 11.42 13.40 -3.84
CA VAL A 147 10.91 12.07 -4.18
C VAL A 147 12.10 11.13 -4.30
N HIS A 148 12.11 10.11 -3.47
CA HIS A 148 13.09 9.04 -3.50
C HIS A 148 12.39 7.75 -3.91
N GLN A 149 12.91 7.04 -4.91
CA GLN A 149 12.42 5.74 -5.32
C GLN A 149 13.52 4.71 -5.13
N LEU A 150 13.30 3.77 -4.23
CA LEU A 150 14.19 2.64 -4.00
C LEU A 150 13.75 1.48 -4.89
N PHE A 151 14.67 0.92 -5.68
CA PHE A 151 14.40 -0.20 -6.57
C PHE A 151 15.19 -1.43 -6.15
N MET A 152 14.48 -2.55 -6.01
CA MET A 152 15.08 -3.87 -5.86
C MET A 152 15.19 -4.50 -7.26
N ARG A 153 16.37 -4.39 -7.89
CA ARG A 153 16.61 -4.86 -9.26
C ARG A 153 16.67 -6.39 -9.32
N ASP A 154 17.16 -6.98 -8.24
CA ASP A 154 17.22 -8.42 -8.01
C ASP A 154 16.82 -8.74 -6.57
N TYR A 155 16.28 -9.93 -6.31
CA TYR A 155 15.87 -10.36 -4.97
C TYR A 155 16.98 -10.31 -3.92
N SER A 156 18.24 -10.45 -4.34
CA SER A 156 19.40 -10.32 -3.45
C SER A 156 19.58 -8.92 -2.87
N GLU A 157 19.04 -7.88 -3.52
CA GLU A 157 19.13 -6.49 -3.10
C GLU A 157 18.08 -6.09 -2.06
N GLU A 158 17.13 -6.97 -1.74
CA GLU A 158 16.03 -6.66 -0.82
C GLU A 158 16.54 -6.09 0.51
N LYS A 159 17.52 -6.74 1.13
CA LYS A 159 18.06 -6.30 2.42
C LYS A 159 18.74 -4.94 2.34
N ALA A 160 19.42 -4.66 1.24
CA ALA A 160 20.04 -3.36 1.01
C ALA A 160 18.96 -2.27 0.88
N CYS A 161 17.91 -2.52 0.09
CA CYS A 161 16.78 -1.59 -0.06
C CYS A 161 16.05 -1.34 1.27
N LEU A 162 15.77 -2.41 2.03
CA LEU A 162 15.14 -2.31 3.35
C LEU A 162 16.03 -1.56 4.35
N SER A 163 17.36 -1.70 4.28
CA SER A 163 18.29 -0.94 5.12
C SER A 163 18.16 0.55 4.86
N VAL A 164 18.20 0.98 3.59
CA VAL A 164 18.06 2.39 3.22
C VAL A 164 16.69 2.93 3.63
N LEU A 165 15.62 2.16 3.43
CA LEU A 165 14.29 2.52 3.90
C LEU A 165 14.27 2.71 5.42
N ASN A 166 14.88 1.81 6.19
CA ASN A 166 14.87 1.87 7.64
C ASN A 166 15.59 3.13 8.17
N ASP A 167 16.74 3.47 7.59
CA ASP A 167 17.49 4.68 7.95
C ASP A 167 16.67 5.95 7.65
N LEU A 168 15.93 5.97 6.54
CA LEU A 168 15.01 7.06 6.24
C LEU A 168 13.86 7.12 7.23
N LEU A 169 13.22 6.00 7.56
CA LEU A 169 12.10 5.94 8.53
C LEU A 169 12.47 6.52 9.90
N ASP A 170 13.72 6.33 10.33
CA ASP A 170 14.23 6.87 11.60
C ASP A 170 14.33 8.41 11.62
N SER A 171 14.36 9.05 10.45
CA SER A 171 14.40 10.51 10.30
C SER A 171 13.03 11.18 10.37
N PHE A 172 11.93 10.42 10.39
CA PHE A 172 10.57 10.94 10.36
C PHE A 172 9.73 10.49 11.55
N GLU A 173 8.75 11.31 11.91
CA GLU A 173 7.83 11.05 13.02
C GLU A 173 6.51 10.46 12.53
N PHE A 174 6.07 10.85 11.33
CA PHE A 174 4.76 10.50 10.79
C PHE A 174 4.85 9.81 9.43
N LEU A 175 3.87 8.95 9.14
CA LEU A 175 3.64 8.41 7.81
C LEU A 175 2.34 8.94 7.22
N VAL A 176 2.34 9.22 5.93
CA VAL A 176 1.12 9.41 5.14
C VAL A 176 1.14 8.39 4.00
N THR A 177 0.04 7.67 3.82
CA THR A 177 -0.12 6.67 2.76
C THR A 177 -1.53 6.75 2.18
N PHE A 178 -1.76 6.07 1.06
CA PHE A 178 -3.11 5.85 0.54
C PHE A 178 -3.43 4.35 0.55
N ASN A 179 -4.32 3.91 1.44
CA ASN A 179 -4.62 2.50 1.71
C ASN A 179 -3.45 1.70 2.34
N GLY A 180 -2.34 2.36 2.70
CA GLY A 180 -1.15 1.65 3.17
C GLY A 180 -1.24 1.06 4.57
N ARG A 181 -2.23 1.44 5.38
CA ARG A 181 -2.47 0.77 6.67
C ARG A 181 -2.75 -0.73 6.51
N HIS A 182 -3.41 -1.11 5.41
CA HIS A 182 -3.82 -2.50 5.15
C HIS A 182 -2.98 -3.17 4.05
N TYR A 183 -2.12 -2.43 3.37
CA TYR A 183 -1.37 -2.91 2.22
C TYR A 183 0.14 -2.73 2.44
N ASP A 184 0.65 -1.51 2.27
CA ASP A 184 2.09 -1.20 2.28
C ASP A 184 2.75 -1.54 3.62
N ILE A 185 2.19 -1.07 4.75
CA ILE A 185 2.81 -1.22 6.07
C ILE A 185 2.91 -2.69 6.50
N PRO A 186 1.83 -3.51 6.46
CA PRO A 186 1.94 -4.93 6.80
C PRO A 186 2.88 -5.71 5.88
N LEU A 187 2.93 -5.34 4.59
CA LEU A 187 3.83 -5.97 3.63
C LEU A 187 5.29 -5.66 3.97
N LEU A 188 5.63 -4.38 4.13
CA LEU A 188 6.98 -3.94 4.51
C LEU A 188 7.41 -4.51 5.86
N GLU A 189 6.52 -4.52 6.86
CA GLU A 189 6.78 -5.17 8.15
C GLU A 189 7.16 -6.64 7.97
N THR A 190 6.40 -7.37 7.15
CA THR A 190 6.71 -8.78 6.85
C THR A 190 8.07 -8.91 6.17
N ARG A 191 8.42 -8.01 5.24
CA ARG A 191 9.73 -8.01 4.56
C ARG A 191 10.88 -7.74 5.54
N PHE A 192 10.72 -6.79 6.47
CA PHE A 192 11.67 -6.53 7.54
C PHE A 192 11.89 -7.77 8.42
N ILE A 193 10.80 -8.41 8.88
CA ILE A 193 10.85 -9.62 9.70
C ILE A 193 11.59 -10.76 8.97
N LEU A 194 11.23 -11.03 7.71
CA LEU A 194 11.87 -12.09 6.91
C LEU A 194 13.36 -11.80 6.66
N SER A 195 13.71 -10.52 6.54
CA SER A 195 15.10 -10.07 6.42
C SER A 195 15.89 -10.08 7.73
N ARG A 196 15.21 -10.34 8.86
CA ARG A 196 15.74 -10.26 10.23
C ARG A 196 16.21 -8.86 10.62
N MET A 197 15.48 -7.85 10.15
CA MET A 197 15.73 -6.44 10.42
C MET A 197 14.63 -5.89 11.32
N THR A 198 15.01 -5.10 12.32
CA THR A 198 14.05 -4.38 13.16
C THR A 198 13.64 -3.09 12.47
N SER A 199 12.35 -2.78 12.44
CA SER A 199 11.84 -1.52 11.91
C SER A 199 10.71 -0.96 12.75
N ARG A 200 10.68 0.37 12.88
CA ARG A 200 9.62 1.12 13.56
C ARG A 200 8.38 1.36 12.69
N ILE A 201 8.35 0.89 11.44
CA ILE A 201 7.30 1.25 10.46
C ILE A 201 5.87 1.03 10.97
N ARG A 202 5.64 -0.02 11.76
CA ARG A 202 4.31 -0.33 12.34
C ARG A 202 3.95 0.58 13.52
N GLU A 203 4.95 1.08 14.24
CA GLU A 203 4.78 1.91 15.43
C GLU A 203 4.50 3.38 15.05
N MET A 204 5.04 3.81 13.91
CA MET A 204 4.85 5.15 13.39
C MET A 204 3.37 5.49 13.20
N PRO A 205 2.89 6.66 13.67
CA PRO A 205 1.56 7.15 13.36
C PRO A 205 1.38 7.29 11.85
N ASN A 206 0.48 6.49 11.28
CA ASN A 206 0.14 6.52 9.87
C ASN A 206 -1.24 7.16 9.61
N PHE A 207 -1.23 8.29 8.90
CA PHE A 207 -2.42 8.93 8.38
C PHE A 207 -2.74 8.39 6.99
N ASP A 208 -3.53 7.31 6.96
CA ASP A 208 -3.99 6.69 5.73
C ASP A 208 -5.17 7.49 5.14
N LEU A 209 -4.91 8.15 4.01
CA LEU A 209 -5.83 9.07 3.34
C LEU A 209 -7.09 8.39 2.79
N LEU A 210 -7.10 7.07 2.58
CA LEU A 210 -8.28 6.39 2.04
C LEU A 210 -9.48 6.45 2.99
N PHE A 211 -9.25 6.34 4.30
CA PHE A 211 -10.31 6.36 5.30
C PHE A 211 -11.03 7.71 5.43
N PRO A 212 -10.32 8.85 5.60
CA PRO A 212 -10.97 10.16 5.57
C PRO A 212 -11.64 10.42 4.21
N SER A 213 -11.00 10.05 3.09
CA SER A 213 -11.62 10.23 1.77
C SER A 213 -12.93 9.47 1.64
N ARG A 214 -13.02 8.24 2.16
CA ARG A 214 -14.30 7.49 2.22
C ARG A 214 -15.31 8.11 3.17
N LYS A 215 -14.90 8.75 4.26
CA LYS A 215 -15.83 9.42 5.18
C LYS A 215 -16.44 10.67 4.55
N ILE A 216 -15.65 11.41 3.79
CA ILE A 216 -16.04 12.71 3.23
C ILE A 216 -16.76 12.53 1.88
N TRP A 217 -16.24 11.65 1.01
CA TRP A 217 -16.64 11.61 -0.41
C TRP A 217 -17.41 10.36 -0.83
N LYS A 218 -17.66 9.41 0.09
CA LYS A 218 -18.48 8.24 -0.23
C LYS A 218 -19.91 8.68 -0.57
N GLY A 219 -20.33 8.41 -1.81
CA GLY A 219 -21.63 8.82 -2.35
C GLY A 219 -21.60 10.11 -3.16
N ALA A 220 -20.52 10.91 -3.08
CA ALA A 220 -20.31 12.07 -3.94
C ALA A 220 -19.67 11.68 -5.29
N TYR A 221 -18.81 10.66 -5.27
CA TYR A 221 -18.12 10.14 -6.47
C TYR A 221 -18.39 8.67 -6.71
N GLU A 222 -18.04 8.18 -7.89
CA GLU A 222 -18.23 6.79 -8.29
C GLU A 222 -17.50 5.78 -7.37
N ASN A 223 -16.33 6.18 -6.85
CA ASN A 223 -15.55 5.44 -5.88
C ASN A 223 -14.50 6.39 -5.25
N CYS A 224 -13.80 5.91 -4.22
CA CYS A 224 -12.71 6.64 -3.57
C CYS A 224 -11.34 6.01 -3.88
N ARG A 225 -11.10 5.57 -5.13
CA ARG A 225 -9.76 5.19 -5.59
C ARG A 225 -8.92 6.46 -5.78
N LEU A 226 -7.61 6.36 -5.63
CA LEU A 226 -6.69 7.49 -5.73
C LEU A 226 -6.90 8.26 -7.04
N VAL A 227 -6.87 7.57 -8.18
CA VAL A 227 -7.11 8.16 -9.51
C VAL A 227 -8.42 8.94 -9.61
N THR A 228 -9.52 8.42 -9.04
CA THR A 228 -10.80 9.13 -9.04
C THR A 228 -10.72 10.39 -8.17
N LEU A 229 -10.10 10.30 -7.01
CA LEU A 229 -9.95 11.46 -6.12
C LEU A 229 -9.02 12.53 -6.70
N GLU A 230 -7.89 12.15 -7.30
CA GLU A 230 -6.98 13.08 -7.98
C GLU A 230 -7.69 13.83 -9.10
N SER A 231 -8.44 13.11 -9.94
CA SER A 231 -9.19 13.73 -11.03
C SER A 231 -10.30 14.65 -10.52
N ARG A 232 -11.06 14.24 -9.50
CA ARG A 232 -12.21 15.00 -8.99
C ARG A 232 -11.84 16.16 -8.06
N LEU A 233 -10.74 16.06 -7.32
CA LEU A 233 -10.34 17.02 -6.30
C LEU A 233 -9.18 17.92 -6.73
N LEU A 234 -8.23 17.39 -7.51
CA LEU A 234 -7.04 18.13 -7.94
C LEU A 234 -7.11 18.54 -9.41
N GLY A 235 -8.18 18.18 -10.12
CA GLY A 235 -8.33 18.47 -11.55
C GLY A 235 -7.29 17.75 -12.43
N MET A 236 -6.63 16.70 -11.91
CA MET A 236 -5.61 15.98 -12.65
C MET A 236 -6.27 15.13 -13.76
N GLY A 237 -5.99 15.50 -15.02
CA GLY A 237 -6.30 14.67 -16.18
C GLY A 237 -5.29 13.53 -16.31
N ARG A 238 -5.68 12.45 -16.99
CA ARG A 238 -4.69 11.45 -17.43
C ARG A 238 -3.77 12.09 -18.47
N GLU A 239 -2.46 11.98 -18.25
CA GLU A 239 -1.48 11.90 -19.34
C GLU A 239 -1.45 10.47 -19.89
#